data_AF-A0A0D2B0G4-F1
#
_entry.id   AF-A0A0D2B0G4-F1
#
_cell.length_a   1.000
_cell.length_b   1.000
_cell.length_c   1.000
_cell.angle_alpha   90.00
_cell.angle_beta   90.00
_cell.angle_gamma   90.00
#
_symmetry.space_group_name_H-M   'P 1'
#
loop_
_entity.id
_entity.type
_entity.pdbx_description
1 polymer ?
#
loop_
_entity_poly.entity_id
_entity_poly.type
_entity_poly.pdbx_seq_one_letter_code
_entity_poly.pdbx_strand_id
1 'polypeptide(L)'
;MKVLGQISDLGNQKMAVPTMPLAYCSKDHLDSLFRCLWSSPACNISHSSCAAPCQSQWHDCSFQQTQKLGPYLNFYKRLVSKYDTNLPPGALTSHYDLHTLMQTIRCHPDLTRAELVETHLADHAVCKSGVATEDRDRAIDLAVRIMTMVNCQLQNRSLGYVEYGATFHGWPAETTFCDFMQSCFPSPLPGGPTSSDQVETDETLIKTNLTAVQVMKTAKLRFEATDDLRNHLLVDRKRRTVQIFHHAAFLKENLRCTRGQDRNATMTEQLKVCAVPRQIALEILDSIQKVLFRHSDAKSRAILRSLISKESFDPECLQFEYSSLRVPGEEEVPYRYFGSRMAELYEEVENPSPDGLFEKWLERKSGARYVMLATLIGVLFAVLLGFLSLAVSVYQSYISYQAWKHPVVG
;
A
#
# COMPACT_ATOMS: atom_id res chain seq x y z
N MET A 1 72.40 11.55 -31.97
CA MET A 1 71.56 12.44 -32.79
C MET A 1 70.22 11.72 -33.00
N LYS A 2 69.14 12.27 -32.43
CA LYS A 2 67.71 11.92 -32.58
C LYS A 2 67.24 10.51 -32.17
N VAL A 3 66.83 10.44 -30.90
CA VAL A 3 65.71 9.61 -30.42
C VAL A 3 64.41 10.22 -30.98
N LEU A 4 63.72 9.52 -31.88
CA LEU A 4 62.36 9.82 -32.31
C LEU A 4 61.65 8.48 -32.51
N GLY A 5 60.72 8.17 -31.62
CA GLY A 5 59.89 6.97 -31.76
C GLY A 5 59.17 6.60 -30.47
N GLN A 6 58.35 7.51 -29.93
CA GLN A 6 57.34 7.19 -28.91
C GLN A 6 56.33 8.33 -28.77
N ILE A 7 55.46 8.53 -29.77
CA ILE A 7 54.16 9.21 -29.60
C ILE A 7 53.16 8.58 -30.59
N SER A 8 52.51 7.50 -30.17
CA SER A 8 51.24 7.05 -30.76
C SER A 8 50.68 5.87 -29.97
N ASP A 9 50.19 6.12 -28.75
CA ASP A 9 49.32 5.14 -28.07
C ASP A 9 48.37 5.79 -27.04
N LEU A 10 47.75 6.89 -27.43
CA LEU A 10 46.63 7.52 -26.72
C LEU A 10 45.45 7.59 -27.68
N GLY A 11 44.74 6.49 -27.82
CA GLY A 11 43.61 6.43 -28.75
C GLY A 11 42.86 5.12 -28.73
N ASN A 12 42.25 4.76 -27.59
CA ASN A 12 40.95 4.07 -27.51
C ASN A 12 40.64 3.65 -26.07
N GLN A 13 40.37 4.63 -25.20
CA GLN A 13 39.49 4.38 -24.06
C GLN A 13 38.06 4.35 -24.62
N LYS A 14 37.58 3.15 -24.97
CA LYS A 14 36.14 2.91 -25.10
C LYS A 14 35.53 3.32 -23.76
N MET A 15 34.88 4.48 -23.68
CA MET A 15 34.08 4.85 -22.52
C MET A 15 33.09 3.70 -22.31
N ALA A 16 33.19 3.03 -21.16
CA ALA A 16 32.24 2.00 -20.79
C ALA A 16 30.85 2.65 -20.82
N VAL A 17 29.96 2.13 -21.66
CA VAL A 17 28.56 2.56 -21.69
C VAL A 17 28.00 2.34 -20.29
N PRO A 18 27.37 3.35 -19.67
CA PRO A 18 26.83 3.20 -18.32
C PRO A 18 25.78 2.09 -18.31
N THR A 19 25.96 1.10 -17.44
CA THR A 19 25.04 -0.05 -17.28
C THR A 19 23.71 0.35 -16.64
N MET A 20 23.69 1.51 -15.95
CA MET A 20 22.52 2.10 -15.29
C MET A 20 22.07 3.40 -15.97
N PRO A 21 21.33 3.33 -17.08
CA PRO A 21 20.95 4.49 -17.89
C PRO A 21 20.03 5.49 -17.18
N LEU A 22 19.34 5.04 -16.12
CA LEU A 22 18.34 5.84 -15.39
C LEU A 22 18.82 6.27 -13.98
N ALA A 23 20.10 6.06 -13.65
CA ALA A 23 20.63 6.41 -12.33
C ALA A 23 20.62 7.92 -12.07
N TYR A 24 20.80 8.73 -13.11
CA TYR A 24 20.81 10.19 -13.01
C TYR A 24 19.43 10.80 -13.29
N CYS A 25 18.78 11.28 -12.24
CA CYS A 25 17.48 11.95 -12.32
C CYS A 25 17.60 13.46 -12.08
N SER A 26 17.49 14.26 -13.14
CA SER A 26 17.47 15.73 -13.07
C SER A 26 16.08 16.27 -12.69
N LYS A 27 15.99 17.58 -12.42
CA LYS A 27 14.69 18.25 -12.22
C LYS A 27 13.82 18.17 -13.48
N ASP A 28 14.42 18.34 -14.66
CA ASP A 28 13.70 18.27 -15.94
C ASP A 28 13.08 16.88 -16.17
N HIS A 29 13.76 15.81 -15.72
CA HIS A 29 13.19 14.46 -15.74
C HIS A 29 11.96 14.36 -14.84
N LEU A 30 11.98 14.95 -13.64
CA LEU A 30 10.82 14.93 -12.73
C LEU A 30 9.65 15.77 -13.27
N ASP A 31 9.93 16.92 -13.90
CA ASP A 31 8.90 17.76 -14.53
C ASP A 31 8.30 17.07 -15.77
N SER A 32 9.11 16.29 -16.50
CA SER A 32 8.65 15.43 -17.60
C SER A 32 7.78 14.28 -17.07
N LEU A 33 8.19 13.62 -15.98
CA LEU A 33 7.41 12.58 -15.32
C LEU A 33 6.04 13.10 -14.87
N PHE A 34 6.00 14.27 -14.23
CA PHE A 34 4.75 14.88 -13.77
C PHE A 34 3.77 15.11 -14.93
N ARG A 35 4.27 15.67 -16.04
CA ARG A 35 3.47 15.83 -17.26
C ARG A 35 3.02 14.48 -17.80
N CYS A 36 3.91 13.49 -17.86
CA CYS A 36 3.59 12.14 -18.33
C CYS A 36 2.47 11.47 -17.53
N LEU A 37 2.33 11.75 -16.24
CA LEU A 37 1.34 11.10 -15.36
C LEU A 37 0.01 11.84 -15.26
N TRP A 38 0.05 13.16 -15.18
CA TRP A 38 -1.14 13.95 -14.81
C TRP A 38 -1.56 15.02 -15.83
N SER A 39 -0.85 15.18 -16.94
CA SER A 39 -1.34 16.00 -18.05
C SER A 39 -2.27 15.20 -18.98
N SER A 40 -3.23 15.90 -19.60
CA SER A 40 -4.16 15.31 -20.56
C SER A 40 -3.42 14.81 -21.80
N PRO A 41 -3.75 13.63 -22.36
CA PRO A 41 -3.15 13.12 -23.60
C PRO A 41 -3.24 14.10 -24.77
N ALA A 42 -4.31 14.91 -24.83
CA ALA A 42 -4.52 15.90 -25.88
C ALA A 42 -3.54 17.09 -25.84
N CYS A 43 -2.87 17.33 -24.71
CA CYS A 43 -1.88 18.41 -24.57
C CYS A 43 -0.45 17.98 -24.96
N ASN A 44 -0.17 16.68 -25.09
CA ASN A 44 1.19 16.19 -25.34
C ASN A 44 1.46 15.85 -26.81
N ILE A 45 0.43 15.86 -27.66
CA ILE A 45 0.56 15.62 -29.11
C ILE A 45 0.52 16.98 -29.81
N SER A 46 1.66 17.40 -30.35
CA SER A 46 1.93 18.65 -31.10
C SER A 46 2.31 19.88 -30.27
N HIS A 47 3.59 20.24 -30.37
CA HIS A 47 4.13 21.55 -29.99
C HIS A 47 3.71 22.68 -30.96
N SER A 48 2.74 22.48 -31.86
CA SER A 48 2.55 23.40 -32.99
C SER A 48 1.12 23.68 -33.45
N SER A 49 0.06 23.14 -32.83
CA SER A 49 -1.30 23.36 -33.37
C SER A 49 -2.47 23.50 -32.39
N CYS A 50 -2.23 23.70 -31.09
CA CYS A 50 -3.33 24.11 -30.20
C CYS A 50 -3.51 25.64 -30.26
N ALA A 51 -4.43 26.09 -31.13
CA ALA A 51 -4.90 27.48 -31.22
C ALA A 51 -5.90 27.88 -30.12
N ALA A 52 -6.19 26.98 -29.17
CA ALA A 52 -6.94 27.30 -27.96
C ALA A 52 -5.98 27.32 -26.76
N PRO A 53 -5.95 28.39 -25.95
CA PRO A 53 -5.06 28.46 -24.82
C PRO A 53 -5.50 27.45 -23.76
N CYS A 54 -4.77 26.34 -23.62
CA CYS A 54 -4.77 25.52 -22.41
C CYS A 54 -4.03 26.29 -21.28
N GLN A 55 -4.48 27.49 -20.96
CA GLN A 55 -3.86 28.40 -19.99
C GLN A 55 -5.00 29.18 -19.31
N SER A 56 -5.28 28.92 -18.03
CA SER A 56 -4.77 29.86 -17.03
C SER A 56 -4.62 29.32 -15.60
N GLN A 57 -4.83 28.03 -15.31
CA GLN A 57 -4.76 27.53 -13.92
C GLN A 57 -3.57 26.63 -13.55
N TRP A 58 -2.80 26.14 -14.52
CA TRP A 58 -1.78 25.10 -14.25
C TRP A 58 -0.34 25.61 -14.16
N HIS A 59 -0.04 26.78 -14.73
CA HIS A 59 1.35 27.26 -14.85
C HIS A 59 1.94 27.80 -13.53
N ASP A 60 1.13 28.38 -12.63
CA ASP A 60 1.61 28.88 -11.34
C ASP A 60 1.55 27.84 -10.20
N CYS A 61 0.94 26.66 -10.45
CA CYS A 61 0.63 25.67 -9.40
C CYS A 61 1.57 24.45 -9.39
N SER A 62 2.28 24.16 -10.49
CA SER A 62 3.05 22.92 -10.64
C SER A 62 4.20 22.80 -9.64
N PHE A 63 4.96 23.88 -9.40
CA PHE A 63 6.16 23.82 -8.55
C PHE A 63 5.85 23.60 -7.07
N GLN A 64 4.77 24.19 -6.54
CA GLN A 64 4.32 23.92 -5.17
C GLN A 64 3.79 22.48 -5.03
N GLN A 65 3.14 21.95 -6.07
CA GLN A 65 2.65 20.57 -6.09
C GLN A 65 3.80 19.55 -6.16
N THR A 66 4.87 19.82 -6.91
CA THR A 66 6.05 18.95 -6.98
C THR A 66 6.72 18.77 -5.61
N GLN A 67 6.68 19.80 -4.74
CA GLN A 67 7.21 19.69 -3.37
C GLN A 67 6.39 18.74 -2.51
N LYS A 68 5.05 18.74 -2.66
CA LYS A 68 4.16 17.82 -1.94
C LYS A 68 4.34 16.36 -2.37
N LEU A 69 4.77 16.12 -3.61
CA LEU A 69 5.05 14.77 -4.15
C LEU A 69 6.36 14.14 -3.67
N GLY A 70 7.08 14.75 -2.72
CA GLY A 70 8.40 14.29 -2.26
C GLY A 70 8.54 12.77 -2.03
N PRO A 71 7.65 12.11 -1.26
CA PRO A 71 7.68 10.67 -1.05
C PRO A 71 7.56 9.85 -2.34
N TYR A 72 6.66 10.25 -3.25
CA TYR A 72 6.49 9.61 -4.55
C TYR A 72 7.73 9.79 -5.44
N LEU A 73 8.30 11.00 -5.49
CA LEU A 73 9.50 11.27 -6.29
C LEU A 73 10.72 10.48 -5.75
N ASN A 74 10.80 10.27 -4.44
CA ASN A 74 11.81 9.40 -3.84
C ASN A 74 11.57 7.92 -4.18
N PHE A 75 10.32 7.47 -4.22
CA PHE A 75 9.96 6.16 -4.74
C PHE A 75 10.41 5.98 -6.20
N TYR A 76 10.07 6.93 -7.08
CA TYR A 76 10.50 6.94 -8.47
C TYR A 76 12.02 6.83 -8.60
N LYS A 77 12.78 7.73 -7.95
CA LYS A 77 14.26 7.74 -7.97
C LYS A 77 14.86 6.41 -7.53
N ARG A 78 14.25 5.75 -6.54
CA ARG A 78 14.70 4.46 -6.01
C ARG A 78 14.40 3.29 -6.94
N LEU A 79 13.35 3.37 -7.76
CA LEU A 79 13.03 2.35 -8.75
C LEU A 79 13.94 2.47 -9.97
N VAL A 80 14.07 3.67 -10.52
CA VAL A 80 14.86 3.91 -11.73
C VAL A 80 16.36 3.68 -11.48
N SER A 81 16.88 3.97 -10.28
CA SER A 81 18.28 3.69 -9.95
C SER A 81 18.63 2.20 -9.83
N LYS A 82 17.62 1.33 -9.70
CA LYS A 82 17.78 -0.13 -9.66
C LYS A 82 17.63 -0.78 -11.04
N TYR A 83 17.26 0.00 -12.05
CA TYR A 83 17.17 -0.50 -13.41
C TYR A 83 18.57 -0.64 -13.98
N ASP A 84 19.01 -1.89 -14.11
CA ASP A 84 20.31 -2.26 -14.66
C ASP A 84 20.11 -3.03 -15.97
N THR A 85 20.89 -2.65 -16.96
CA THR A 85 20.90 -3.29 -18.27
C THR A 85 22.03 -4.32 -18.27
N ASN A 86 21.68 -5.60 -18.16
CA ASN A 86 22.67 -6.68 -18.11
C ASN A 86 23.64 -6.64 -19.31
N LEU A 87 23.16 -6.19 -20.47
CA LEU A 87 23.94 -6.03 -21.70
C LEU A 87 23.42 -4.80 -22.49
N PRO A 88 24.31 -3.92 -22.99
CA PRO A 88 23.91 -2.83 -23.88
C PRO A 88 23.74 -3.34 -25.34
N PRO A 89 22.77 -2.77 -26.11
CA PRO A 89 21.79 -1.77 -25.68
C PRO A 89 20.69 -2.40 -24.82
N GLY A 90 20.29 -1.73 -23.75
CA GLY A 90 19.10 -2.09 -22.97
C GLY A 90 17.81 -1.51 -23.56
N ALA A 91 16.67 -1.97 -23.05
CA ALA A 91 15.32 -1.56 -23.43
C ALA A 91 14.97 -0.13 -23.00
N LEU A 92 15.69 0.44 -22.03
CA LEU A 92 15.60 1.86 -21.68
C LEU A 92 17.01 2.42 -21.70
N THR A 93 17.23 3.48 -22.48
CA THR A 93 18.54 4.17 -22.54
C THR A 93 18.50 5.54 -21.87
N SER A 94 17.31 6.05 -21.58
CA SER A 94 17.08 7.35 -20.96
C SER A 94 15.74 7.41 -20.21
N HIS A 95 15.59 8.42 -19.35
CA HIS A 95 14.30 8.75 -18.73
C HIS A 95 13.23 9.11 -19.77
N TYR A 96 13.64 9.66 -20.92
CA TYR A 96 12.72 9.97 -22.01
C TYR A 96 12.07 8.69 -22.56
N ASP A 97 12.87 7.64 -22.80
CA ASP A 97 12.37 6.33 -23.27
C ASP A 97 11.32 5.76 -22.30
N LEU A 98 11.59 5.87 -20.99
CA LEU A 98 10.66 5.42 -19.95
C LEU A 98 9.35 6.22 -19.99
N HIS A 99 9.41 7.55 -20.12
CA HIS A 99 8.21 8.37 -20.19
C HIS A 99 7.42 8.13 -21.48
N THR A 100 8.09 7.91 -22.61
CA THR A 100 7.43 7.50 -23.85
C THR A 100 6.72 6.16 -23.68
N LEU A 101 7.38 5.16 -23.10
CA LEU A 101 6.76 3.87 -22.79
C LEU A 101 5.53 4.03 -21.89
N MET A 102 5.62 4.85 -20.84
CA MET A 102 4.49 5.15 -19.96
C MET A 102 3.32 5.79 -20.72
N GLN A 103 3.60 6.75 -21.62
CA GLN A 103 2.58 7.37 -22.45
C GLN A 103 1.92 6.37 -23.39
N THR A 104 2.69 5.49 -24.03
CA THR A 104 2.16 4.45 -24.92
C THR A 104 1.19 3.53 -24.19
N ILE A 105 1.55 3.04 -23.00
CA ILE A 105 0.68 2.19 -22.18
C ILE A 105 -0.62 2.92 -21.83
N ARG A 106 -0.55 4.21 -21.48
CA ARG A 106 -1.74 5.01 -21.15
C ARG A 106 -2.64 5.28 -22.35
N CYS A 107 -2.07 5.52 -23.52
CA CYS A 107 -2.84 5.79 -24.74
C CYS A 107 -3.54 4.52 -25.26
N HIS A 108 -2.96 3.35 -24.97
CA HIS A 108 -3.42 2.07 -25.50
C HIS A 108 -3.62 1.01 -24.38
N PRO A 109 -4.49 1.26 -23.39
CA PRO A 109 -4.72 0.31 -22.29
C PRO A 109 -5.42 -0.99 -22.74
N ASP A 110 -6.00 -0.98 -23.93
CA ASP A 110 -6.70 -2.11 -24.55
C ASP A 110 -5.76 -3.09 -25.25
N LEU A 111 -4.47 -2.75 -25.38
CA LEU A 111 -3.47 -3.66 -25.95
C LEU A 111 -2.99 -4.67 -24.91
N THR A 112 -2.78 -5.88 -25.38
CA THR A 112 -2.07 -6.91 -24.61
C THR A 112 -0.62 -6.53 -24.41
N ARG A 113 0.02 -7.13 -23.39
CA ARG A 113 1.44 -6.94 -23.16
C ARG A 113 2.28 -7.40 -24.36
N ALA A 114 1.90 -8.52 -24.99
CA ALA A 114 2.56 -9.04 -26.19
C ALA A 114 2.43 -8.06 -27.37
N GLU A 115 1.21 -7.57 -27.65
CA GLU A 115 0.99 -6.59 -28.71
C GLU A 115 1.76 -5.29 -28.47
N LEU A 116 1.83 -4.81 -27.22
CA LEU A 116 2.60 -3.62 -26.86
C LEU A 116 4.10 -3.80 -27.22
N VAL A 117 4.66 -4.97 -26.92
CA VAL A 117 6.05 -5.32 -27.26
C VAL A 117 6.26 -5.39 -28.77
N GLU A 118 5.33 -6.02 -29.50
CA GLU A 118 5.48 -6.26 -30.93
C GLU A 118 5.18 -5.02 -31.79
N THR A 119 4.16 -4.24 -31.46
CA THR A 119 3.66 -3.16 -32.33
C THR A 119 4.25 -1.79 -31.98
N HIS A 120 4.38 -1.49 -30.69
CA HIS A 120 4.77 -0.15 -30.25
C HIS A 120 6.22 -0.07 -29.79
N LEU A 121 6.80 -1.17 -29.31
CA LEU A 121 8.20 -1.19 -28.89
C LEU A 121 9.16 -1.63 -29.99
N ALA A 122 8.73 -2.46 -30.94
CA ALA A 122 9.59 -2.84 -32.08
C ALA A 122 9.94 -1.66 -33.01
N ASP A 123 9.01 -0.72 -33.20
CA ASP A 123 9.18 0.43 -34.10
C ASP A 123 9.77 1.67 -33.40
N HIS A 124 9.66 1.76 -32.07
CA HIS A 124 10.23 2.87 -31.31
C HIS A 124 11.71 2.63 -30.97
N ALA A 125 12.49 3.71 -30.98
CA ALA A 125 13.90 3.72 -30.55
C ALA A 125 14.16 3.12 -29.15
N VAL A 126 13.09 3.00 -28.34
CA VAL A 126 13.05 2.38 -27.00
C VAL A 126 13.47 0.91 -27.05
N CYS A 127 13.10 0.10 -28.05
CA CYS A 127 13.50 -1.31 -28.10
C CYS A 127 14.10 -1.68 -29.46
N LYS A 128 15.38 -1.32 -29.66
CA LYS A 128 16.16 -1.70 -30.84
C LYS A 128 16.11 -3.23 -31.08
N SER A 129 16.19 -3.63 -32.35
CA SER A 129 16.38 -5.03 -32.72
C SER A 129 17.67 -5.56 -32.06
N GLY A 130 17.55 -6.61 -31.24
CA GLY A 130 18.66 -7.20 -30.49
C GLY A 130 18.60 -7.06 -28.96
N VAL A 131 17.66 -6.30 -28.39
CA VAL A 131 17.43 -6.25 -26.94
C VAL A 131 16.80 -7.57 -26.44
N ALA A 132 17.32 -8.12 -25.35
CA ALA A 132 16.78 -9.34 -24.74
C ALA A 132 15.33 -9.15 -24.24
N THR A 133 14.45 -10.12 -24.48
CA THR A 133 13.03 -10.08 -24.08
C THR A 133 12.86 -9.77 -22.59
N GLU A 134 13.70 -10.36 -21.73
CA GLU A 134 13.66 -10.11 -20.29
C GLU A 134 13.88 -8.65 -19.91
N ASP A 135 14.71 -7.91 -20.65
CA ASP A 135 14.98 -6.50 -20.38
C ASP A 135 13.82 -5.61 -20.79
N ARG A 136 13.12 -5.98 -21.88
CA ARG A 136 11.86 -5.34 -22.31
C ARG A 136 10.78 -5.55 -21.26
N ASP A 137 10.67 -6.78 -20.72
CA ASP A 137 9.73 -7.09 -19.66
C ASP A 137 9.99 -6.28 -18.39
N ARG A 138 11.26 -6.15 -17.98
CA ARG A 138 11.63 -5.30 -16.84
C ARG A 138 11.32 -3.83 -17.08
N ALA A 139 11.50 -3.33 -18.30
CA ALA A 139 11.17 -1.95 -18.66
C ALA A 139 9.66 -1.67 -18.57
N ILE A 140 8.84 -2.60 -19.08
CA ILE A 140 7.37 -2.51 -18.98
C ILE A 140 6.94 -2.57 -17.50
N ASP A 141 7.49 -3.51 -16.73
CA ASP A 141 7.16 -3.63 -15.31
C ASP A 141 7.54 -2.36 -14.54
N LEU A 142 8.69 -1.76 -14.86
CA LEU A 142 9.13 -0.49 -14.28
C LEU A 142 8.15 0.65 -14.61
N ALA A 143 7.76 0.77 -15.89
CA ALA A 143 6.82 1.79 -16.34
C ALA A 143 5.46 1.66 -15.63
N VAL A 144 4.87 0.46 -15.64
CA VAL A 144 3.59 0.19 -14.96
C VAL A 144 3.70 0.50 -13.47
N ARG A 145 4.76 0.03 -12.80
CA ARG A 145 4.95 0.26 -11.36
C ARG A 145 5.10 1.74 -11.01
N ILE A 146 5.75 2.53 -11.86
CA ILE A 146 5.88 3.99 -11.66
C ILE A 146 4.53 4.70 -11.88
N MET A 147 3.77 4.27 -12.89
CA MET A 147 2.49 4.85 -13.25
C MET A 147 1.40 4.58 -12.21
N THR A 148 1.30 3.34 -11.75
CA THR A 148 0.17 2.86 -10.97
C THR A 148 0.53 2.59 -9.52
N MET A 149 1.82 2.50 -9.18
CA MET A 149 2.27 2.00 -7.87
C MET A 149 1.72 0.58 -7.57
N VAL A 150 1.52 -0.23 -8.61
CA VAL A 150 1.19 -1.65 -8.51
C VAL A 150 2.41 -2.49 -8.86
N ASN A 151 2.78 -3.45 -8.01
CA ASN A 151 3.93 -4.30 -8.29
C ASN A 151 3.58 -5.44 -9.28
N CYS A 152 4.00 -5.31 -10.52
CA CYS A 152 3.77 -6.28 -11.60
C CYS A 152 4.88 -7.33 -11.75
N GLN A 153 5.92 -7.32 -10.90
CA GLN A 153 7.04 -8.27 -11.03
C GLN A 153 6.66 -9.69 -10.59
N LEU A 154 6.89 -10.68 -11.46
CA LEU A 154 6.61 -12.11 -11.22
C LEU A 154 7.38 -12.70 -10.01
N GLN A 155 8.53 -12.13 -9.65
CA GLN A 155 9.47 -12.71 -8.69
C GLN A 155 9.25 -12.27 -7.24
N ASN A 156 8.46 -11.23 -6.96
CA ASN A 156 8.24 -10.79 -5.59
C ASN A 156 7.04 -11.53 -4.97
N ARG A 157 7.20 -12.85 -4.79
CA ARG A 157 6.27 -13.69 -4.03
C ARG A 157 6.35 -13.31 -2.55
N SER A 158 5.63 -12.27 -2.17
CA SER A 158 5.34 -12.02 -0.76
C SER A 158 4.64 -13.27 -0.18
N LEU A 159 5.28 -13.91 0.80
CA LEU A 159 4.84 -15.15 1.44
C LEU A 159 3.50 -15.02 2.21
N GLY A 160 2.93 -13.81 2.31
CA GLY A 160 1.63 -13.57 2.97
C GLY A 160 0.41 -13.94 2.14
N TYR A 161 0.53 -14.09 0.81
CA TYR A 161 -0.64 -14.22 -0.08
C TYR A 161 -1.16 -15.64 -0.26
N VAL A 162 -0.39 -16.67 0.12
CA VAL A 162 -0.85 -18.07 0.02
C VAL A 162 -2.03 -18.33 0.97
N GLU A 163 -2.15 -17.57 2.06
CA GLU A 163 -3.24 -17.74 3.05
C GLU A 163 -4.61 -17.25 2.55
N TYR A 164 -4.70 -16.53 1.43
CA TYR A 164 -5.96 -15.97 0.90
C TYR A 164 -6.37 -16.51 -0.48
N GLY A 165 -5.65 -17.48 -1.05
CA GLY A 165 -5.96 -18.03 -2.39
C GLY A 165 -5.78 -17.04 -3.56
N ALA A 166 -5.44 -15.79 -3.29
CA ALA A 166 -5.14 -14.78 -4.31
C ALA A 166 -3.65 -14.83 -4.69
N THR A 167 -3.29 -15.71 -5.61
CA THR A 167 -1.99 -15.65 -6.29
C THR A 167 -2.01 -14.50 -7.28
N PHE A 168 -1.46 -13.35 -6.91
CA PHE A 168 -1.23 -12.28 -7.87
C PHE A 168 -0.08 -12.67 -8.78
N HIS A 169 -0.41 -12.88 -10.05
CA HIS A 169 0.55 -13.06 -11.11
C HIS A 169 0.92 -11.66 -11.64
N GLY A 170 2.16 -11.49 -12.12
CA GLY A 170 2.51 -10.25 -12.84
C GLY A 170 1.66 -10.10 -14.11
N TRP A 171 1.82 -8.99 -14.82
CA TRP A 171 1.02 -8.71 -16.03
C TRP A 171 1.32 -9.75 -17.14
N PRO A 172 0.39 -10.66 -17.47
CA PRO A 172 0.64 -11.72 -18.44
C PRO A 172 0.71 -11.19 -19.88
N ALA A 173 1.38 -11.95 -20.76
CA ALA A 173 1.57 -11.60 -22.17
C ALA A 173 0.23 -11.33 -22.91
N GLU A 174 -0.74 -12.21 -22.73
CA GLU A 174 -2.04 -12.22 -23.43
C GLU A 174 -3.11 -11.34 -22.79
N THR A 175 -2.77 -10.60 -21.74
CA THR A 175 -3.73 -9.79 -20.96
C THR A 175 -3.56 -8.33 -21.32
N THR A 176 -4.65 -7.59 -21.49
CA THR A 176 -4.59 -6.15 -21.71
C THR A 176 -4.14 -5.42 -20.44
N PHE A 177 -3.62 -4.19 -20.55
CA PHE A 177 -3.31 -3.39 -19.37
C PHE A 177 -4.57 -3.12 -18.54
N CYS A 178 -5.71 -2.90 -19.20
CA CYS A 178 -7.01 -2.74 -18.59
C CYS A 178 -7.41 -3.97 -17.76
N ASP A 179 -7.37 -5.16 -18.36
CA ASP A 179 -7.72 -6.42 -17.68
C ASP A 179 -6.77 -6.73 -16.53
N PHE A 180 -5.47 -6.44 -16.70
CA PHE A 180 -4.49 -6.57 -15.63
C PHE A 180 -4.85 -5.67 -14.43
N MET A 181 -5.17 -4.40 -14.68
CA MET A 181 -5.60 -3.48 -13.63
C MET A 181 -6.90 -3.93 -12.96
N GLN A 182 -7.88 -4.44 -13.71
CA GLN A 182 -9.10 -5.02 -13.13
C GLN A 182 -8.79 -6.24 -12.26
N SER A 183 -7.90 -7.12 -12.70
CA SER A 183 -7.51 -8.31 -11.94
C SER A 183 -6.77 -7.97 -10.64
N CYS A 184 -6.07 -6.83 -10.59
CA CYS A 184 -5.41 -6.33 -9.38
C CYS A 184 -6.40 -5.85 -8.32
N PHE A 185 -7.60 -5.45 -8.73
CA PHE A 185 -8.64 -4.91 -7.87
C PHE A 185 -9.99 -5.55 -8.22
N PRO A 186 -10.20 -6.84 -7.86
CA PRO A 186 -11.45 -7.53 -8.16
C PRO A 186 -12.60 -6.85 -7.40
N SER A 187 -13.60 -6.37 -8.13
CA SER A 187 -14.87 -5.93 -7.55
C SER A 187 -15.79 -7.15 -7.39
N PRO A 188 -16.55 -7.26 -6.28
CA PRO A 188 -17.66 -8.20 -6.21
C PRO A 188 -18.62 -7.98 -7.39
N LEU A 189 -19.07 -9.08 -8.01
CA LEU A 189 -20.02 -9.04 -9.12
C LEU A 189 -21.32 -8.34 -8.68
N PRO A 190 -21.90 -7.44 -9.51
CA PRO A 190 -23.23 -6.91 -9.27
C PRO A 190 -24.25 -8.07 -9.29
N GLY A 191 -24.87 -8.38 -8.15
CA GLY A 191 -25.92 -9.41 -8.06
C GLY A 191 -25.62 -10.62 -7.17
N GLY A 192 -24.54 -10.61 -6.38
CA GLY A 192 -24.38 -11.54 -5.26
C GLY A 192 -25.53 -11.41 -4.24
N PRO A 193 -25.88 -12.48 -3.50
CA PRO A 193 -27.02 -12.49 -2.58
C PRO A 193 -26.66 -11.74 -1.29
N THR A 194 -26.60 -10.42 -1.35
CA THR A 194 -26.44 -9.57 -0.16
C THR A 194 -27.35 -8.35 -0.35
N SER A 195 -28.43 -8.31 0.42
CA SER A 195 -29.40 -7.21 0.44
C SER A 195 -28.72 -5.88 0.74
N SER A 196 -29.01 -4.85 -0.07
CA SER A 196 -28.38 -3.51 0.01
C SER A 196 -28.40 -2.91 1.41
N ASP A 197 -29.49 -3.13 2.15
CA ASP A 197 -29.72 -2.46 3.43
C ASP A 197 -28.87 -3.03 4.57
N GLN A 198 -28.47 -4.31 4.50
CA GLN A 198 -27.57 -4.92 5.49
C GLN A 198 -26.12 -4.51 5.25
N VAL A 199 -25.70 -4.45 3.98
CA VAL A 199 -24.32 -4.06 3.60
C VAL A 199 -24.04 -2.60 3.99
N GLU A 200 -25.00 -1.70 3.79
CA GLU A 200 -24.84 -0.27 4.13
C GLU A 200 -24.80 -0.04 5.66
N THR A 201 -25.61 -0.79 6.41
CA THR A 201 -25.61 -0.76 7.89
C THR A 201 -24.29 -1.30 8.46
N ASP A 202 -23.77 -2.39 7.90
CA ASP A 202 -22.47 -2.95 8.32
C ASP A 202 -21.32 -2.03 7.94
N GLU A 203 -21.33 -1.41 6.76
CA GLU A 203 -20.26 -0.50 6.33
C GLU A 203 -20.17 0.76 7.22
N THR A 204 -21.31 1.36 7.59
CA THR A 204 -21.32 2.51 8.50
C THR A 204 -20.85 2.15 9.90
N LEU A 205 -21.23 0.98 10.42
CA LEU A 205 -20.75 0.44 11.69
C LEU A 205 -19.22 0.24 11.65
N ILE A 206 -18.72 -0.41 10.59
CA ILE A 206 -17.28 -0.62 10.39
C ILE A 206 -16.55 0.72 10.36
N LYS A 207 -17.00 1.68 9.54
CA LYS A 207 -16.36 3.01 9.44
C LYS A 207 -16.32 3.75 10.77
N THR A 208 -17.37 3.63 11.59
CA THR A 208 -17.44 4.29 12.89
C THR A 208 -16.58 3.63 13.96
N ASN A 209 -16.38 2.32 13.89
CA ASN A 209 -15.66 1.52 14.89
C ASN A 209 -14.27 1.03 14.45
N LEU A 210 -13.78 1.42 13.27
CA LEU A 210 -12.44 1.06 12.78
C LEU A 210 -11.47 2.25 12.86
N THR A 211 -11.22 2.77 14.07
CA THR A 211 -10.19 3.82 14.27
C THR A 211 -8.78 3.24 14.33
N ALA A 212 -7.77 4.07 14.04
CA ALA A 212 -6.38 3.68 14.23
C ALA A 212 -6.04 3.31 15.68
N VAL A 213 -6.74 3.92 16.65
CA VAL A 213 -6.62 3.56 18.06
C VAL A 213 -7.11 2.13 18.33
N GLN A 214 -8.25 1.73 17.77
CA GLN A 214 -8.79 0.38 17.93
C GLN A 214 -7.90 -0.67 17.28
N VAL A 215 -7.38 -0.38 16.08
CA VAL A 215 -6.42 -1.26 15.40
C VAL A 215 -5.15 -1.47 16.25
N MET A 216 -4.60 -0.41 16.85
CA MET A 216 -3.39 -0.54 17.67
C MET A 216 -3.61 -1.10 19.08
N LYS A 217 -4.74 -0.76 19.72
CA LYS A 217 -4.96 -1.11 21.13
C LYS A 217 -5.76 -2.39 21.31
N THR A 218 -6.79 -2.60 20.48
CA THR A 218 -7.68 -3.75 20.58
C THR A 218 -7.12 -4.90 19.75
N ALA A 219 -6.92 -4.67 18.45
CA ALA A 219 -6.36 -5.68 17.55
C ALA A 219 -4.84 -5.87 17.73
N LYS A 220 -4.16 -5.00 18.49
CA LYS A 220 -2.70 -5.03 18.71
C LYS A 220 -1.86 -5.11 17.42
N LEU A 221 -2.41 -4.60 16.32
CA LEU A 221 -1.73 -4.50 15.03
C LEU A 221 -0.90 -3.21 14.95
N ARG A 222 0.17 -3.23 14.17
CA ARG A 222 0.97 -2.05 13.84
C ARG A 222 0.72 -1.60 12.41
N PHE A 223 0.79 -0.31 12.16
CA PHE A 223 0.72 0.22 10.79
C PHE A 223 2.08 0.09 10.11
N GLU A 224 2.07 -0.39 8.87
CA GLU A 224 3.25 -0.49 8.01
C GLU A 224 2.99 0.25 6.69
N ALA A 225 3.93 1.11 6.28
CA ALA A 225 3.84 1.80 5.00
C ALA A 225 3.99 0.79 3.85
N THR A 226 3.17 0.93 2.80
CA THR A 226 3.38 0.22 1.54
C THR A 226 3.38 1.16 0.34
N ASP A 227 4.28 0.87 -0.60
CA ASP A 227 4.35 1.51 -1.92
C ASP A 227 3.46 0.79 -2.96
N ASP A 228 2.79 -0.30 -2.60
CA ASP A 228 1.90 -1.08 -3.49
C ASP A 228 0.43 -0.80 -3.15
N LEU A 229 -0.33 -0.22 -4.09
CA LEU A 229 -1.76 0.05 -3.93
C LEU A 229 -2.54 -1.20 -3.53
N ARG A 230 -2.17 -2.35 -4.10
CA ARG A 230 -2.86 -3.62 -3.84
C ARG A 230 -2.67 -4.12 -2.43
N ASN A 231 -1.81 -3.51 -1.62
CA ASN A 231 -1.56 -3.95 -0.25
C ASN A 231 -2.27 -3.06 0.78
N HIS A 232 -3.00 -2.05 0.33
CA HIS A 232 -3.74 -1.20 1.23
C HIS A 232 -4.79 -2.00 2.03
N LEU A 233 -4.82 -1.77 3.36
CA LEU A 233 -5.60 -2.51 4.36
C LEU A 233 -5.30 -4.02 4.44
N LEU A 234 -4.17 -4.48 3.90
CA LEU A 234 -3.80 -5.88 4.00
C LEU A 234 -3.31 -6.21 5.40
N VAL A 235 -3.97 -7.17 6.07
CA VAL A 235 -3.60 -7.65 7.40
C VAL A 235 -2.59 -8.80 7.28
N ASP A 236 -1.41 -8.63 7.89
CA ASP A 236 -0.44 -9.69 8.11
C ASP A 236 -0.53 -10.15 9.56
N ARG A 237 -1.26 -11.26 9.79
CA ARG A 237 -1.45 -11.83 11.12
C ARG A 237 -0.14 -12.33 11.74
N LYS A 238 0.83 -12.76 10.93
CA LYS A 238 2.12 -13.28 11.41
C LYS A 238 3.00 -12.14 11.94
N ARG A 239 3.06 -11.03 11.20
CA ARG A 239 3.84 -9.84 11.59
C ARG A 239 3.09 -8.90 12.52
N ARG A 240 1.77 -9.15 12.70
CA ARG A 240 0.82 -8.29 13.40
C ARG A 240 0.88 -6.87 12.84
N THR A 241 0.84 -6.77 11.51
CA THR A 241 0.83 -5.49 10.81
C THR A 241 -0.39 -5.35 9.91
N VAL A 242 -0.80 -4.12 9.67
CA VAL A 242 -1.70 -3.75 8.59
C VAL A 242 -0.97 -2.79 7.67
N GLN A 243 -0.94 -3.13 6.37
CA GLN A 243 -0.25 -2.31 5.38
C GLN A 243 -1.14 -1.17 4.91
N ILE A 244 -0.63 0.06 4.96
CA ILE A 244 -1.32 1.27 4.53
C ILE A 244 -0.56 1.89 3.38
N PHE A 245 -1.19 1.92 2.21
CA PHE A 245 -0.69 2.71 1.10
C PHE A 245 -0.65 4.18 1.50
N HIS A 246 0.56 4.74 1.58
CA HIS A 246 0.75 6.03 2.24
C HIS A 246 0.94 7.21 1.29
N HIS A 247 1.14 7.01 -0.02
CA HIS A 247 1.41 8.11 -0.97
C HIS A 247 0.15 8.95 -1.27
N ALA A 248 -0.34 9.67 -0.26
CA ALA A 248 -1.52 10.49 -0.36
C ALA A 248 -1.36 11.59 -1.42
N ALA A 249 -0.18 12.21 -1.54
CA ALA A 249 0.09 13.21 -2.57
C ALA A 249 -0.21 12.65 -3.98
N PHE A 250 0.28 11.44 -4.25
CA PHE A 250 0.06 10.73 -5.51
C PHE A 250 -1.43 10.48 -5.76
N LEU A 251 -2.19 10.01 -4.77
CA LEU A 251 -3.63 9.80 -4.91
C LEU A 251 -4.38 11.10 -5.21
N LYS A 252 -4.04 12.18 -4.50
CA LYS A 252 -4.69 13.48 -4.69
C LYS A 252 -4.47 14.00 -6.12
N GLU A 253 -3.28 13.85 -6.69
CA GLU A 253 -3.05 14.24 -8.09
C GLU A 253 -3.83 13.38 -9.09
N ASN A 254 -3.93 12.07 -8.86
CA ASN A 254 -4.80 11.20 -9.67
C ASN A 254 -6.29 11.66 -9.59
N LEU A 255 -6.76 12.07 -8.41
CA LEU A 255 -8.12 12.60 -8.23
C LEU A 255 -8.32 13.98 -8.88
N ARG A 256 -7.29 14.84 -8.90
CA ARG A 256 -7.35 16.13 -9.60
C ARG A 256 -7.41 15.94 -11.12
N CYS A 257 -6.63 15.00 -11.65
CA CYS A 257 -6.60 14.67 -13.07
C CYS A 257 -7.95 14.10 -13.58
N THR A 258 -8.63 13.31 -12.75
CA THR A 258 -9.90 12.65 -13.09
C THR A 258 -11.15 13.47 -12.77
N ARG A 259 -11.03 14.72 -12.33
CA ARG A 259 -12.17 15.55 -11.88
C ARG A 259 -13.21 15.82 -12.98
N GLY A 260 -12.78 15.90 -14.24
CA GLY A 260 -13.67 16.15 -15.38
C GLY A 260 -14.22 14.89 -16.04
N GLN A 261 -13.94 13.71 -15.47
CA GLN A 261 -14.26 12.44 -16.10
C GLN A 261 -15.74 12.05 -15.91
N ASP A 262 -16.33 11.41 -16.92
CA ASP A 262 -17.65 10.79 -16.79
C ASP A 262 -17.64 9.68 -15.74
N ARG A 263 -18.63 9.67 -14.86
CA ARG A 263 -18.81 8.65 -13.81
C ARG A 263 -19.09 7.26 -14.37
N ASN A 264 -19.69 7.20 -15.56
CA ASN A 264 -20.00 5.95 -16.25
C ASN A 264 -18.87 5.53 -17.20
N ALA A 265 -17.73 6.23 -17.18
CA ALA A 265 -16.59 5.87 -18.00
C ALA A 265 -16.11 4.45 -17.68
N THR A 266 -15.89 3.68 -18.73
CA THR A 266 -15.28 2.36 -18.67
C THR A 266 -13.89 2.43 -18.03
N MET A 267 -13.40 1.30 -17.51
CA MET A 267 -12.04 1.22 -16.95
C MET A 267 -10.99 1.69 -17.97
N THR A 268 -11.13 1.30 -19.23
CA THR A 268 -10.30 1.74 -20.35
C THR A 268 -10.24 3.27 -20.47
N GLU A 269 -11.40 3.94 -20.42
CA GLU A 269 -11.47 5.40 -20.50
C GLU A 269 -10.85 6.08 -19.27
N GLN A 270 -11.02 5.49 -18.08
CA GLN A 270 -10.34 5.92 -16.85
C GLN A 270 -8.82 5.84 -16.98
N LEU A 271 -8.30 4.70 -17.45
CA LEU A 271 -6.86 4.48 -17.59
C LEU A 271 -6.20 5.41 -18.62
N LYS A 272 -6.95 5.84 -19.65
CA LYS A 272 -6.51 6.87 -20.61
C LYS A 272 -6.32 8.23 -19.94
N VAL A 273 -7.26 8.63 -19.07
CA VAL A 273 -7.19 9.91 -18.34
C VAL A 273 -6.13 9.89 -17.25
N CYS A 274 -6.06 8.82 -16.45
CA CYS A 274 -5.07 8.68 -15.39
C CYS A 274 -4.80 7.20 -15.09
N ALA A 275 -3.57 6.86 -14.70
CA ALA A 275 -3.15 5.47 -14.57
C ALA A 275 -3.79 4.72 -13.40
N VAL A 276 -4.40 5.42 -12.45
CA VAL A 276 -5.13 4.82 -11.32
C VAL A 276 -6.62 5.15 -11.43
N PRO A 277 -7.50 4.13 -11.39
CA PRO A 277 -8.95 4.34 -11.39
C PRO A 277 -9.42 5.23 -10.24
N ARG A 278 -10.33 6.16 -10.52
CA ARG A 278 -10.77 7.19 -9.57
C ARG A 278 -11.33 6.60 -8.28
N GLN A 279 -12.15 5.56 -8.40
CA GLN A 279 -12.80 4.90 -7.26
C GLN A 279 -11.78 4.27 -6.29
N ILE A 280 -10.70 3.67 -6.81
CA ILE A 280 -9.62 3.10 -5.98
C ILE A 280 -8.95 4.21 -5.17
N ALA A 281 -8.62 5.34 -5.81
CA ALA A 281 -8.00 6.46 -5.13
C ALA A 281 -8.91 7.08 -4.06
N LEU A 282 -10.23 7.14 -4.30
CA LEU A 282 -11.21 7.60 -3.32
C LEU A 282 -11.29 6.67 -2.11
N GLU A 283 -11.43 5.35 -2.31
CA GLU A 283 -11.52 4.38 -1.21
C GLU A 283 -10.28 4.41 -0.31
N ILE A 284 -9.09 4.47 -0.90
CA ILE A 284 -7.83 4.52 -0.14
C ILE A 284 -7.71 5.83 0.64
N LEU A 285 -8.04 6.98 0.02
CA LEU A 285 -7.92 8.26 0.70
C LEU A 285 -9.00 8.41 1.79
N ASP A 286 -10.21 7.92 1.55
CA ASP A 286 -11.31 7.90 2.52
C ASP A 286 -10.97 7.01 3.72
N SER A 287 -10.42 5.81 3.51
CA SER A 287 -10.05 4.90 4.60
C SER A 287 -8.98 5.51 5.51
N ILE A 288 -8.00 6.22 4.93
CA ILE A 288 -6.94 6.90 5.69
C ILE A 288 -7.53 8.09 6.46
N GLN A 289 -8.26 8.98 5.78
CA GLN A 289 -8.62 10.29 6.33
C GLN A 289 -9.94 10.31 7.09
N LYS A 290 -10.87 9.41 6.80
CA LYS A 290 -12.20 9.35 7.41
C LYS A 290 -12.50 8.09 8.21
N VAL A 291 -11.72 7.03 8.07
CA VAL A 291 -11.93 5.79 8.85
C VAL A 291 -10.84 5.65 9.92
N LEU A 292 -9.59 5.39 9.51
CA LEU A 292 -8.47 5.10 10.39
C LEU A 292 -7.99 6.36 11.14
N PHE A 293 -7.63 7.43 10.43
CA PHE A 293 -6.99 8.62 10.99
C PHE A 293 -7.91 9.85 10.97
N ARG A 294 -9.16 9.64 11.39
CA ARG A 294 -10.21 10.67 11.43
C ARG A 294 -9.75 11.99 11.99
N HIS A 295 -10.15 13.08 11.33
CA HIS A 295 -9.87 14.44 11.80
C HIS A 295 -10.41 14.70 13.22
N SER A 296 -11.59 14.17 13.54
CA SER A 296 -12.24 14.30 14.84
C SER A 296 -11.55 13.52 15.98
N ASP A 297 -10.73 12.51 15.68
CA ASP A 297 -10.02 11.73 16.68
C ASP A 297 -8.56 12.21 16.84
N ALA A 298 -8.32 12.98 17.90
CA ALA A 298 -6.99 13.49 18.22
C ALA A 298 -5.94 12.39 18.49
N LYS A 299 -6.35 11.23 19.02
CA LYS A 299 -5.43 10.12 19.31
C LYS A 299 -5.01 9.42 18.02
N SER A 300 -5.95 9.15 17.12
CA SER A 300 -5.62 8.62 15.79
C SER A 300 -4.73 9.58 15.00
N ARG A 301 -4.96 10.90 15.07
CA ARG A 301 -4.04 11.88 14.45
C ARG A 301 -2.65 11.90 15.08
N ALA A 302 -2.53 11.69 16.39
CA ALA A 302 -1.23 11.58 17.05
C ALA A 302 -0.46 10.34 16.56
N ILE A 303 -1.16 9.22 16.33
CA ILE A 303 -0.58 8.03 15.69
C ILE A 303 -0.08 8.38 14.28
N LEU A 304 -0.90 9.01 13.44
CA LEU A 304 -0.49 9.40 12.09
C LEU A 304 0.75 10.30 12.07
N ARG A 305 0.83 11.31 12.96
CA ARG A 305 2.04 12.14 13.10
C ARG A 305 3.28 11.33 13.50
N SER A 306 3.10 10.34 14.38
CA SER A 306 4.18 9.41 14.73
C SER A 306 4.61 8.57 13.52
N LEU A 307 3.68 8.10 12.69
CA LEU A 307 3.99 7.32 11.48
C LEU A 307 4.73 8.17 10.44
N ILE A 308 4.35 9.44 10.27
CA ILE A 308 5.05 10.37 9.35
C ILE A 308 6.47 10.64 9.84
N SER A 309 6.65 10.87 11.14
CA SER A 309 7.97 11.19 11.70
C SER A 309 8.91 9.99 11.82
N LYS A 310 8.40 8.77 12.03
CA LYS A 310 9.21 7.58 12.32
C LYS A 310 9.24 6.54 11.20
N GLU A 311 8.16 6.40 10.45
CA GLU A 311 7.94 5.32 9.48
C GLU A 311 7.81 5.83 8.04
N SER A 312 8.25 7.07 7.77
CA SER A 312 8.29 7.70 6.43
C SER A 312 6.94 7.75 5.70
N PHE A 313 5.82 7.78 6.43
CA PHE A 313 4.50 8.05 5.82
C PHE A 313 4.50 9.42 5.13
N ASP A 314 3.66 9.55 4.09
CA ASP A 314 3.55 10.81 3.36
C ASP A 314 2.93 11.90 4.26
N PRO A 315 3.59 13.06 4.44
CA PRO A 315 3.01 14.19 5.16
C PRO A 315 1.63 14.61 4.64
N GLU A 316 1.34 14.38 3.36
CA GLU A 316 0.05 14.70 2.75
C GLU A 316 -1.12 13.88 3.32
N CYS A 317 -0.87 12.79 4.05
CA CYS A 317 -1.90 12.07 4.80
C CYS A 317 -2.59 12.97 5.85
N LEU A 318 -1.89 13.98 6.41
CA LEU A 318 -2.44 14.94 7.38
C LEU A 318 -3.23 16.08 6.76
N GLN A 319 -3.15 16.27 5.44
CA GLN A 319 -3.88 17.30 4.72
C GLN A 319 -5.23 16.75 4.27
N PHE A 320 -6.26 17.00 5.08
CA PHE A 320 -7.66 16.57 4.87
C PHE A 320 -8.32 17.40 3.75
N GLU A 321 -7.84 17.23 2.52
CA GLU A 321 -8.39 17.86 1.31
C GLU A 321 -9.46 17.00 0.64
N TYR A 322 -9.92 15.91 1.29
CA TYR A 322 -10.88 14.97 0.72
C TYR A 322 -12.10 15.65 0.09
N SER A 323 -12.66 16.67 0.76
CA SER A 323 -13.84 17.37 0.27
C SER A 323 -13.61 18.21 -0.99
N SER A 324 -12.42 18.75 -1.22
CA SER A 324 -12.12 19.56 -2.42
C SER A 324 -11.81 18.72 -3.65
N LEU A 325 -11.47 17.45 -3.46
CA LEU A 325 -11.10 16.50 -4.52
C LEU A 325 -12.30 15.75 -5.10
N ARG A 326 -13.44 15.78 -4.40
CA ARG A 326 -14.69 15.14 -4.82
C ARG A 326 -15.40 15.90 -5.93
N VAL A 327 -16.15 15.15 -6.74
CA VAL A 327 -17.16 15.68 -7.66
C VAL A 327 -18.57 15.45 -7.09
N PRO A 328 -19.60 16.20 -7.56
CA PRO A 328 -20.98 16.00 -7.10
C PRO A 328 -21.43 14.54 -7.22
N GLY A 329 -22.04 14.00 -6.16
CA GLY A 329 -22.48 12.60 -6.09
C GLY A 329 -21.42 11.60 -5.61
N GLU A 330 -20.27 12.07 -5.11
CA GLU A 330 -19.26 11.28 -4.36
C GLU A 330 -19.27 11.60 -2.86
N GLU A 331 -20.41 12.05 -2.32
CA GLU A 331 -20.52 12.39 -0.89
C GLU A 331 -20.20 11.18 -0.01
N GLU A 332 -20.68 10.01 -0.42
CA GLU A 332 -20.43 8.72 0.20
C GLU A 332 -19.60 7.85 -0.73
N VAL A 333 -18.55 7.24 -0.18
CA VAL A 333 -17.63 6.40 -0.91
C VAL A 333 -18.04 4.95 -0.65
N PRO A 334 -18.58 4.25 -1.65
CA PRO A 334 -18.83 2.82 -1.51
C PRO A 334 -17.50 2.07 -1.53
N TYR A 335 -17.29 1.11 -0.65
CA TYR A 335 -16.04 0.33 -0.62
C TYR A 335 -16.13 -0.90 -1.52
N ARG A 336 -15.98 -0.68 -2.84
CA ARG A 336 -16.10 -1.74 -3.86
C ARG A 336 -14.87 -2.63 -3.93
N TYR A 337 -13.68 -2.07 -3.72
CA TYR A 337 -12.42 -2.78 -3.89
C TYR A 337 -11.80 -3.18 -2.55
N PHE A 338 -11.91 -2.32 -1.54
CA PHE A 338 -11.31 -2.55 -0.22
C PHE A 338 -12.30 -2.93 0.87
N GLY A 339 -13.59 -3.10 0.55
CA GLY A 339 -14.64 -3.42 1.52
C GLY A 339 -14.39 -4.72 2.28
N SER A 340 -14.02 -5.79 1.57
CA SER A 340 -13.69 -7.08 2.19
C SER A 340 -12.51 -7.00 3.17
N ARG A 341 -11.48 -6.21 2.82
CA ARG A 341 -10.31 -5.99 3.69
C ARG A 341 -10.62 -5.11 4.88
N MET A 342 -11.50 -4.14 4.69
CA MET A 342 -11.99 -3.30 5.78
C MET A 342 -12.82 -4.13 6.77
N ALA A 343 -13.67 -5.03 6.27
CA ALA A 343 -14.41 -5.98 7.08
C ALA A 343 -13.48 -6.96 7.82
N GLU A 344 -12.45 -7.48 7.16
CA GLU A 344 -11.45 -8.33 7.81
C GLU A 344 -10.68 -7.60 8.92
N LEU A 345 -10.23 -6.37 8.66
CA LEU A 345 -9.56 -5.56 9.67
C LEU A 345 -10.49 -5.26 10.86
N TYR A 346 -11.78 -5.06 10.59
CA TYR A 346 -12.80 -4.87 11.61
C TYR A 346 -13.04 -6.14 12.43
N GLU A 347 -13.13 -7.30 11.79
CA GLU A 347 -13.23 -8.60 12.46
C GLU A 347 -12.03 -8.84 13.38
N GLU A 348 -10.82 -8.49 12.96
CA GLU A 348 -9.61 -8.59 13.78
C GLU A 348 -9.61 -7.58 14.95
N VAL A 349 -10.38 -6.49 14.87
CA VAL A 349 -10.63 -5.56 15.98
C VAL A 349 -11.68 -6.09 16.95
N GLU A 350 -12.75 -6.71 16.47
CA GLU A 350 -13.80 -7.30 17.30
C GLU A 350 -13.33 -8.59 17.99
N ASN A 351 -12.60 -9.43 17.25
CA ASN A 351 -12.09 -10.73 17.68
C ASN A 351 -10.57 -10.81 17.42
N PRO A 352 -9.73 -10.15 18.25
CA PRO A 352 -8.29 -10.16 18.06
C PRO A 352 -7.70 -11.56 18.11
N SER A 353 -6.88 -11.89 17.12
CA SER A 353 -6.11 -13.12 17.10
C SER A 353 -5.21 -13.22 18.35
N PRO A 354 -5.12 -14.38 19.00
CA PRO A 354 -4.36 -14.54 20.24
C PRO A 354 -2.87 -14.27 20.01
N ASP A 355 -2.32 -13.39 20.84
CA ASP A 355 -0.97 -12.85 20.71
C ASP A 355 0.07 -13.62 21.53
N GLY A 356 -0.37 -14.27 22.61
CA GLY A 356 0.52 -14.98 23.53
C GLY A 356 0.70 -16.46 23.18
N LEU A 357 1.90 -17.00 23.42
CA LEU A 357 2.08 -18.45 23.60
C LEU A 357 1.12 -19.00 24.67
N PHE A 358 0.84 -18.19 25.70
CA PHE A 358 -0.11 -18.53 26.76
C PHE A 358 -1.56 -18.48 26.27
N GLU A 359 -1.96 -17.47 25.49
CA GLU A 359 -3.32 -17.39 24.91
C GLU A 359 -3.54 -18.52 23.89
N LYS A 360 -2.57 -18.77 23.00
CA LYS A 360 -2.60 -19.93 22.09
C LYS A 360 -2.58 -21.26 22.83
N TRP A 361 -1.91 -21.34 23.98
CA TRP A 361 -1.93 -22.51 24.84
C TRP A 361 -3.28 -22.69 25.53
N LEU A 362 -3.89 -21.60 26.01
CA LEU A 362 -5.15 -21.57 26.72
C LEU A 362 -6.31 -21.88 25.76
N GLU A 363 -6.27 -21.37 24.54
CA GLU A 363 -7.20 -21.69 23.45
C GLU A 363 -7.03 -23.14 22.98
N ARG A 364 -5.80 -23.64 22.83
CA ARG A 364 -5.53 -25.05 22.52
C ARG A 364 -5.92 -26.01 23.67
N LYS A 365 -6.09 -25.51 24.90
CA LYS A 365 -6.50 -26.28 26.09
C LYS A 365 -7.86 -25.90 26.67
N SER A 366 -8.67 -25.05 26.03
CA SER A 366 -9.95 -24.56 26.57
C SER A 366 -11.11 -25.58 26.46
N GLY A 367 -10.84 -26.85 26.13
CA GLY A 367 -11.85 -27.89 26.15
C GLY A 367 -12.47 -28.07 27.55
N ALA A 368 -13.77 -28.39 27.62
CA ALA A 368 -14.58 -28.50 28.84
C ALA A 368 -13.95 -29.32 30.00
N ARG A 369 -13.03 -30.24 29.68
CA ARG A 369 -12.26 -31.01 30.68
C ARG A 369 -11.30 -30.17 31.52
N TYR A 370 -10.73 -29.10 30.98
CA TYR A 370 -9.74 -28.28 31.69
C TYR A 370 -10.38 -27.23 32.59
N VAL A 371 -11.59 -26.75 32.24
CA VAL A 371 -12.40 -25.91 33.15
C VAL A 371 -12.76 -26.69 34.41
N MET A 372 -13.13 -27.98 34.28
CA MET A 372 -13.32 -28.89 35.41
C MET A 372 -12.05 -29.11 36.24
N LEU A 373 -10.86 -29.12 35.61
CA LEU A 373 -9.59 -29.27 36.34
C LEU A 373 -9.26 -28.00 37.16
N ALA A 374 -9.53 -26.82 36.60
CA ALA A 374 -9.33 -25.55 37.31
C ALA A 374 -10.24 -25.43 38.53
N THR A 375 -11.50 -25.85 38.43
CA THR A 375 -12.41 -25.89 39.58
C THR A 375 -11.98 -26.92 40.62
N LEU A 376 -11.48 -28.09 40.20
CA LEU A 376 -10.92 -29.11 41.11
C LEU A 376 -9.71 -28.57 41.91
N ILE A 377 -8.79 -27.87 41.24
CA ILE A 377 -7.63 -27.24 41.89
C ILE A 377 -8.09 -26.15 42.87
N GLY A 378 -9.06 -25.32 42.48
CA GLY A 378 -9.64 -24.31 43.36
C GLY A 378 -10.25 -24.91 44.63
N VAL A 379 -10.99 -26.02 44.49
CA VAL A 379 -11.57 -26.76 45.63
C VAL A 379 -10.46 -27.34 46.52
N LEU A 380 -9.40 -27.90 45.94
CA LEU A 380 -8.27 -28.43 46.70
C LEU A 380 -7.58 -27.33 47.53
N PHE A 381 -7.35 -26.15 46.95
CA PHE A 381 -6.81 -25.00 47.68
C PHE A 381 -7.74 -24.54 48.81
N ALA A 382 -9.06 -24.50 48.58
CA ALA A 382 -10.02 -24.14 49.61
C ALA A 382 -10.00 -25.12 50.79
N VAL A 383 -9.89 -26.42 50.52
CA VAL A 383 -9.77 -27.46 51.54
C VAL A 383 -8.48 -27.31 52.34
N LEU A 384 -7.34 -27.11 51.67
CA LEU A 384 -6.05 -26.93 52.33
C LEU A 384 -6.03 -25.67 53.23
N LEU A 385 -6.57 -24.55 52.74
CA LEU A 385 -6.70 -23.33 53.52
C LEU A 385 -7.67 -23.51 54.70
N GLY A 386 -8.74 -24.28 54.52
CA GLY A 386 -9.66 -24.66 55.59
C GLY A 386 -8.94 -25.45 56.71
N PHE A 387 -8.12 -26.43 56.35
CA PHE A 387 -7.34 -27.19 57.32
C PHE A 387 -6.31 -26.33 58.07
N LEU A 388 -5.61 -25.45 57.35
CA LEU A 388 -4.65 -24.52 57.95
C LEU A 388 -5.35 -23.57 58.94
N SER A 389 -6.51 -23.03 58.58
CA SER A 389 -7.32 -22.18 59.46
C SER A 389 -7.75 -22.91 60.74
N LEU A 390 -8.17 -24.18 60.59
CA LEU A 390 -8.55 -25.02 61.72
C LEU A 390 -7.36 -25.29 62.65
N ALA A 391 -6.18 -25.56 62.10
CA ALA A 391 -4.96 -25.76 62.88
C ALA A 391 -4.58 -24.49 63.68
N VAL A 392 -4.66 -23.31 63.05
CA VAL A 392 -4.42 -22.03 63.72
C VAL A 392 -5.43 -21.81 64.86
N SER A 393 -6.71 -22.13 64.63
CA SER A 393 -7.78 -21.96 65.62
C SER A 393 -7.58 -22.87 66.85
N VAL A 394 -7.17 -24.12 66.64
CA VAL A 394 -6.83 -25.06 67.72
C VAL A 394 -5.63 -24.54 68.52
N TYR A 395 -4.59 -24.07 67.84
CA TYR A 395 -3.41 -23.51 68.50
C TYR A 395 -3.75 -22.27 69.34
N GLN A 396 -4.56 -21.35 68.80
CA GLN A 396 -5.01 -20.16 69.53
C GLN A 396 -5.86 -20.52 70.75
N SER A 397 -6.74 -21.52 70.62
CA SER A 397 -7.54 -22.02 71.74
C SER A 397 -6.67 -22.66 72.83
N TYR A 398 -5.63 -23.40 72.44
CA TYR A 398 -4.67 -23.97 73.38
C TYR A 398 -3.88 -22.88 74.14
N ILE A 399 -3.37 -21.86 73.44
CA ILE A 399 -2.68 -20.73 74.07
C ILE A 399 -3.61 -19.99 75.03
N SER A 400 -4.87 -19.79 74.65
CA SER A 400 -5.87 -19.13 75.50
C SER A 400 -6.18 -19.94 76.76
N TYR A 401 -6.27 -21.27 76.64
CA TYR A 401 -6.42 -22.18 77.77
C TYR A 401 -5.21 -22.14 78.71
N GLN A 402 -3.99 -22.13 78.18
CA GLN A 402 -2.76 -22.02 78.97
C GLN A 402 -2.67 -20.68 79.70
N ALA A 403 -3.03 -19.58 79.03
CA ALA A 403 -3.08 -18.25 79.64
C ALA A 403 -4.11 -18.15 80.78
N TRP A 404 -5.26 -18.83 80.66
CA TRP A 404 -6.24 -18.93 81.73
C TRP A 404 -5.76 -19.76 82.92
N LYS A 405 -5.08 -20.88 82.67
CA LYS A 405 -4.62 -21.80 83.71
C LYS A 405 -3.38 -21.30 84.47
N HIS A 406 -2.54 -20.50 83.82
CA HIS A 406 -1.35 -19.89 84.39
C HIS A 406 -1.40 -18.36 84.19
N PRO A 407 -2.31 -17.65 84.87
CA PRO A 407 -2.36 -16.19 84.76
C PRO A 407 -1.07 -15.61 85.32
N VAL A 408 -0.41 -14.77 84.54
CA VAL A 408 0.79 -14.06 84.98
C VAL A 408 0.32 -13.05 86.03
N VAL A 409 0.69 -13.28 87.29
CA VAL A 409 0.38 -12.35 88.38
C VAL A 409 1.26 -11.12 88.15
N GLY A 410 0.64 -10.04 87.68
CA GLY A 410 1.26 -8.72 87.55
C GLY A 410 1.34 -8.00 88.89
#